data_AF-Q2W5S4-F1
#
_entry.id   AF-Q2W5S4-F1
#
_cell.length_a   1.000
_cell.length_b   1.000
_cell.length_c   1.000
_cell.angle_alpha   90.00
_cell.angle_beta   90.00
_cell.angle_gamma   90.00
#
_symmetry.space_group_name_H-M   'P 1'
#
loop_
_entity.id
_entity.type
_entity.pdbx_description
1 polymer ?
#
loop_
_entity_poly.entity_id
_entity_poly.type
_entity_poly.pdbx_seq_one_letter_code
_entity_poly.pdbx_strand_id
1 'polypeptide(L)'
;MNTRIFMDYYHEIDFPSLFATRGWMAFPIMILLASGGIGMPALQAMLSRQVDDDHQGQLQGSLAALTSLTSIIGPLIVTAIYARSASTWNGLAWFVGAALYLVWLPALRPRAF
;
A
#
# COMPACT_ATOMS: atom_id res chain seq x y z
N MET A 1 -33.25 -19.85 -3.05
CA MET A 1 -32.11 -19.30 -2.28
C MET A 1 -32.48 -17.87 -1.90
N ASN A 2 -32.73 -17.61 -0.61
CA ASN A 2 -33.52 -16.45 -0.14
C ASN A 2 -32.61 -15.27 0.19
N THR A 3 -32.86 -14.10 -0.41
CA THR A 3 -32.05 -12.87 -0.27
C THR A 3 -32.06 -12.28 1.14
N ARG A 4 -32.95 -12.74 2.03
CA ARG A 4 -33.01 -12.33 3.44
C ARG A 4 -31.83 -12.85 4.28
N ILE A 5 -31.45 -14.12 4.11
CA ILE A 5 -30.34 -14.72 4.89
C ILE A 5 -28.99 -14.06 4.54
N PHE A 6 -28.83 -13.62 3.29
CA PHE A 6 -27.64 -12.85 2.90
C PHE A 6 -27.61 -11.48 3.57
N MET A 7 -28.75 -10.79 3.71
CA MET A 7 -28.81 -9.47 4.36
C MET A 7 -28.74 -9.53 5.89
N ASP A 8 -29.26 -10.59 6.51
CA ASP A 8 -29.22 -10.77 7.97
C ASP A 8 -27.77 -11.00 8.46
N TYR A 9 -26.91 -11.64 7.67
CA TYR A 9 -25.47 -11.80 7.99
C TYR A 9 -24.68 -10.48 7.97
N TYR A 10 -25.18 -9.42 7.31
CA TYR A 10 -24.56 -8.09 7.32
C TYR A 10 -25.13 -7.16 8.40
N HIS A 11 -26.24 -7.54 9.05
CA HIS A 11 -26.93 -6.70 10.02
C HIS A 11 -26.44 -6.91 11.47
N GLU A 12 -25.76 -8.03 11.75
CA GLU A 12 -25.24 -8.36 13.08
C GLU A 12 -23.84 -7.75 13.36
N ILE A 13 -23.28 -7.06 12.36
CA ILE A 13 -22.03 -6.32 12.50
C ILE A 13 -22.31 -4.83 12.35
N ASP A 14 -22.88 -4.23 13.40
CA ASP A 14 -22.90 -2.78 13.57
C ASP A 14 -21.45 -2.28 13.75
N PHE A 15 -20.76 -2.13 12.61
CA PHE A 15 -19.47 -1.51 12.49
C PHE A 15 -19.65 0.01 12.42
N PRO A 16 -19.20 0.81 13.40
CA PRO A 16 -18.79 2.16 13.11
C PRO A 16 -17.39 2.08 12.47
N SER A 17 -17.30 1.80 11.17
CA SER A 17 -16.01 1.87 10.44
C SER A 17 -16.16 2.60 9.10
N LEU A 18 -15.85 3.89 9.16
CA LEU A 18 -16.35 4.92 8.25
C LEU A 18 -15.79 4.98 6.82
N PHE A 19 -15.12 3.96 6.27
CA PHE A 19 -14.64 4.04 4.86
C PHE A 19 -14.71 2.76 4.00
N ALA A 20 -15.29 1.66 4.48
CA ALA A 20 -15.62 0.50 3.63
C ALA A 20 -16.90 -0.19 4.14
N THR A 21 -17.99 0.57 4.22
CA THR A 21 -19.29 0.12 4.76
C THR A 21 -20.00 -0.91 3.87
N ARG A 22 -19.50 -1.14 2.65
CA ARG A 22 -20.09 -2.07 1.68
C ARG A 22 -18.99 -2.83 0.95
N GLY A 23 -19.18 -4.15 0.76
CA GLY A 23 -18.18 -5.03 0.15
C GLY A 23 -17.68 -4.61 -1.24
N TRP A 24 -18.46 -3.83 -2.00
CA TRP A 24 -18.04 -3.30 -3.30
C TRP A 24 -16.92 -2.26 -3.22
N MET A 25 -16.70 -1.62 -2.06
CA MET A 25 -15.66 -0.59 -1.89
C MET A 25 -14.24 -1.17 -1.93
N ALA A 26 -14.10 -2.50 -1.78
CA ALA A 26 -12.81 -3.18 -1.95
C ALA A 26 -12.30 -3.13 -3.40
N PHE A 27 -13.19 -3.13 -4.40
CA PHE A 27 -12.80 -3.14 -5.82
C PHE A 27 -11.97 -1.92 -6.25
N PRO A 28 -12.39 -0.65 -6.00
CA PRO A 28 -11.57 0.50 -6.34
C PRO A 28 -10.26 0.57 -5.54
N ILE A 29 -10.25 0.09 -4.28
CA ILE A 29 -9.02 0.02 -3.46
C ILE A 29 -8.02 -0.95 -4.08
N MET A 30 -8.47 -2.11 -4.57
CA MET A 30 -7.61 -3.08 -5.26
C MET A 30 -7.04 -2.52 -6.57
N ILE A 31 -7.81 -1.74 -7.34
CA ILE A 31 -7.33 -1.08 -8.57
C ILE A 31 -6.22 -0.08 -8.22
N LEU A 32 -6.41 0.74 -7.18
CA LEU A 32 -5.39 1.67 -6.71
C LEU A 32 -4.14 0.94 -6.22
N LEU A 33 -4.30 -0.14 -5.44
CA LEU A 33 -3.18 -0.96 -4.97
C LEU A 33 -2.40 -1.59 -6.13
N ALA A 34 -3.11 -2.15 -7.12
CA ALA A 34 -2.51 -2.73 -8.31
C ALA A 34 -1.73 -1.69 -9.14
N SER A 35 -2.23 -0.45 -9.22
CA SER A 35 -1.53 0.66 -9.86
C SER A 35 -0.20 1.02 -9.17
N GLY A 36 -0.03 0.69 -7.89
CA GLY A 36 1.26 0.83 -7.19
C GLY A 36 2.37 -0.06 -7.75
N GLY A 37 2.02 -1.12 -8.49
CA GLY A 37 2.97 -2.11 -9.02
C GLY A 37 3.95 -1.56 -10.07
N ILE A 38 3.64 -0.43 -10.72
CA ILE A 38 4.53 0.17 -11.73
C ILE A 38 5.63 1.06 -11.12
N GLY A 39 5.53 1.41 -9.84
CA GLY A 39 6.46 2.35 -9.20
C GLY A 39 7.89 1.80 -9.11
N MET A 40 8.04 0.53 -8.74
CA MET A 40 9.35 -0.11 -8.60
C MET A 40 10.11 -0.25 -9.94
N PRO A 41 9.53 -0.77 -11.03
CA PRO A 41 10.22 -0.82 -12.32
C PRO A 41 10.51 0.57 -12.90
N ALA A 42 9.64 1.57 -12.65
CA ALA A 42 9.91 2.95 -13.06
C ALA A 42 11.11 3.55 -12.32
N LEU A 43 11.20 3.37 -11.00
CA LEU A 43 12.35 3.80 -10.19
C LEU A 43 13.64 3.08 -10.61
N GLN A 44 13.57 1.78 -10.85
CA GLN A 44 14.70 1.00 -11.36
C GLN A 44 15.20 1.55 -12.69
N ALA A 45 14.29 1.88 -13.63
CA ALA A 45 14.65 2.45 -14.92
C ALA A 45 15.25 3.87 -14.83
N MET A 46 14.81 4.68 -13.85
CA MET A 46 15.37 6.01 -13.63
C MET A 46 16.76 5.96 -12.99
N LEU A 47 16.98 5.05 -12.05
CA LEU A 47 18.26 4.89 -11.35
C LEU A 47 19.29 4.18 -12.22
N SER A 48 18.90 3.20 -13.03
CA SER A 48 19.83 2.51 -13.94
C SER A 48 20.43 3.44 -14.99
N ARG A 49 19.73 4.52 -15.38
CA ARG A 49 20.24 5.57 -16.27
C ARG A 49 21.28 6.50 -15.62
N GLN A 50 21.45 6.43 -14.30
CA GLN A 50 22.38 7.29 -13.55
C GLN A 50 23.71 6.61 -13.25
N VAL A 51 23.86 5.32 -13.61
CA VAL A 51 25.07 4.54 -13.36
C VAL A 51 25.52 3.81 -14.62
N ASP A 52 26.82 3.68 -14.81
CA ASP A 52 27.41 2.92 -15.92
C ASP A 52 27.27 1.41 -15.70
N ASP A 53 27.46 0.62 -16.76
CA ASP A 53 27.29 -0.84 -16.76
C ASP A 53 28.11 -1.55 -15.67
N ASP A 54 29.33 -1.07 -15.41
CA ASP A 54 30.22 -1.61 -14.38
C ASP A 54 29.66 -1.48 -12.95
N HIS A 55 28.71 -0.58 -12.73
CA HIS A 55 28.10 -0.30 -11.42
C HIS A 55 26.66 -0.82 -11.28
N GLN A 56 26.07 -1.35 -12.36
CA GLN A 56 24.68 -1.86 -12.33
C GLN A 56 24.50 -2.98 -11.31
N GLY A 57 25.50 -3.86 -11.13
CA GLY A 57 25.46 -4.92 -10.13
C GLY A 57 25.37 -4.38 -8.69
N GLN A 58 26.08 -3.29 -8.40
CA GLN A 58 26.04 -2.63 -7.08
C GLN A 58 24.70 -1.94 -6.85
N LEU A 59 24.15 -1.28 -7.89
CA LEU A 59 22.83 -0.66 -7.83
C LEU A 59 21.74 -1.71 -7.57
N GLN A 60 21.71 -2.79 -8.36
CA GLN A 60 20.70 -3.84 -8.21
C GLN A 60 20.85 -4.59 -6.87
N GLY A 61 22.08 -4.83 -6.41
CA GLY A 61 22.34 -5.39 -5.08
C GLY A 61 21.80 -4.50 -3.95
N SER A 62 21.99 -3.18 -4.07
CA SER A 62 21.47 -2.20 -3.10
C SER A 62 19.94 -2.14 -3.10
N LEU A 63 19.32 -2.14 -4.30
CA LEU A 63 17.85 -2.17 -4.43
C LEU A 63 17.25 -3.46 -3.88
N ALA A 64 17.91 -4.61 -4.11
CA ALA A 64 17.51 -5.89 -3.53
C ALA A 64 17.60 -5.85 -1.99
N ALA A 65 18.70 -5.35 -1.43
CA ALA A 65 18.87 -5.22 0.01
C ALA A 65 17.81 -4.30 0.64
N LEU A 66 17.51 -3.16 0.02
CA LEU A 66 16.44 -2.25 0.46
C LEU A 66 15.06 -2.91 0.40
N THR A 67 14.80 -3.70 -0.65
CA THR A 67 13.54 -4.46 -0.79
C THR A 67 13.40 -5.50 0.32
N SER A 68 14.47 -6.24 0.62
CA SER A 68 14.49 -7.22 1.71
C SER A 68 14.27 -6.55 3.06
N LEU A 69 14.94 -5.43 3.33
CA LEU A 69 14.77 -4.70 4.59
C LEU A 69 13.33 -4.18 4.74
N THR A 70 12.77 -3.62 3.68
CA THR A 70 11.39 -3.12 3.66
C THR A 70 10.38 -4.26 3.86
N SER A 71 10.65 -5.44 3.31
CA SER A 71 9.81 -6.64 3.48
C SER A 71 9.77 -7.16 4.91
N ILE A 72 10.78 -6.85 5.74
CA ILE A 72 10.80 -7.18 7.17
C ILE A 72 10.11 -6.08 7.97
N ILE A 73 10.54 -4.83 7.78
CA ILE A 73 10.09 -3.70 8.60
C ILE A 73 8.63 -3.33 8.30
N GLY A 74 8.22 -3.37 7.03
CA GLY A 74 6.89 -2.98 6.59
C GLY A 74 5.76 -3.74 7.30
N PRO A 75 5.74 -5.09 7.25
CA PRO A 75 4.74 -5.88 7.96
C PRO A 75 4.73 -5.63 9.46
N LEU A 76 5.90 -5.45 10.11
CA LEU A 76 5.98 -5.19 11.54
C LEU A 76 5.28 -3.87 11.91
N ILE A 77 5.54 -2.80 11.16
CA ILE A 77 4.91 -1.49 11.38
C ILE A 77 3.40 -1.57 11.17
N VAL A 78 2.95 -2.11 10.03
CA VAL A 78 1.52 -2.23 9.71
C VAL A 78 0.81 -3.09 10.75
N THR A 79 1.41 -4.20 11.16
CA THR A 79 0.84 -5.10 12.17
C THR A 79 0.76 -4.44 13.54
N ALA A 80 1.78 -3.69 13.95
CA ALA A 80 1.76 -2.96 15.22
C ALA A 80 0.67 -1.86 15.24
N ILE A 81 0.54 -1.11 14.15
CA ILE A 81 -0.49 -0.09 13.98
C ILE A 81 -1.88 -0.75 14.02
N TYR A 82 -2.07 -1.82 13.24
CA TYR A 82 -3.33 -2.56 13.21
C TYR A 82 -3.68 -3.14 14.58
N ALA A 83 -2.76 -3.79 15.27
CA ALA A 83 -2.98 -4.35 16.60
C ALA A 83 -3.41 -3.27 17.61
N ARG A 84 -2.90 -2.04 17.48
CA ARG A 84 -3.28 -0.92 18.35
C ARG A 84 -4.60 -0.25 17.96
N SER A 85 -4.94 -0.24 16.68
CA SER A 85 -6.11 0.46 16.15
C SER A 85 -7.31 -0.44 15.90
N ALA A 86 -7.17 -1.76 15.80
CA ALA A 86 -8.25 -2.66 15.35
C ALA A 86 -9.53 -2.57 16.20
N SER A 87 -9.40 -2.36 17.51
CA SER A 87 -10.53 -2.28 18.45
C SER A 87 -11.23 -0.92 18.48
N THR A 88 -10.60 0.14 17.97
CA THR A 88 -11.11 1.52 18.03
C THR A 88 -11.36 2.10 16.64
N TRP A 89 -10.47 1.82 15.70
CA TRP A 89 -10.53 2.28 14.32
C TRP A 89 -9.84 1.31 13.36
N ASN A 90 -10.61 0.30 12.92
CA ASN A 90 -10.14 -0.77 12.03
C ASN A 90 -9.56 -0.26 10.68
N GLY A 91 -9.98 0.94 10.24
CA GLY A 91 -9.51 1.57 8.99
C GLY A 91 -8.19 2.35 9.08
N LEU A 92 -7.64 2.57 10.29
CA LEU A 92 -6.48 3.46 10.47
C LEU A 92 -5.23 2.94 9.74
N ALA A 93 -4.98 1.63 9.74
CA ALA A 93 -3.85 1.04 9.03
C ALA A 93 -3.89 1.34 7.51
N TRP A 94 -5.08 1.30 6.91
CA TRP A 94 -5.29 1.65 5.50
C TRP A 94 -5.12 3.14 5.22
N PHE A 95 -5.60 4.00 6.13
CA PHE A 95 -5.38 5.44 6.04
C PHE A 95 -3.91 5.82 6.16
N VAL A 96 -3.17 5.21 7.08
CA VAL A 96 -1.73 5.41 7.21
C VAL A 96 -1.02 4.97 5.92
N GLY A 97 -1.42 3.82 5.36
CA GLY A 97 -0.93 3.38 4.05
C GLY A 97 -1.21 4.39 2.94
N ALA A 98 -2.44 4.88 2.82
CA ALA A 98 -2.83 5.87 1.82
C ALA A 98 -2.10 7.22 2.01
N ALA A 99 -1.96 7.68 3.26
CA ALA A 99 -1.24 8.90 3.59
C ALA A 99 0.25 8.80 3.24
N LEU A 100 0.88 7.64 3.48
CA LEU A 100 2.25 7.39 3.04
C LEU A 100 2.37 7.56 1.52
N TYR A 101 1.49 6.96 0.72
CA TYR A 101 1.51 7.16 -0.74
C TYR A 101 1.35 8.63 -1.14
N LEU A 102 0.52 9.40 -0.45
CA LEU A 102 0.34 10.83 -0.72
C LEU A 102 1.59 11.67 -0.38
N VAL A 103 2.34 11.30 0.67
CA VAL A 103 3.59 11.96 1.05
C VAL A 103 4.67 11.82 -0.04
N TRP A 104 4.60 10.79 -0.88
CA TRP A 104 5.54 10.59 -1.98
C TRP A 104 5.16 11.35 -3.26
N LEU A 105 3.93 11.84 -3.42
CA LEU A 105 3.50 12.60 -4.60
C LEU A 105 4.31 13.88 -4.86
N PRO A 106 4.68 14.70 -3.86
CA PRO A 106 5.54 15.87 -4.06
C PRO A 106 6.96 15.51 -4.50
N ALA A 107 7.48 14.34 -4.10
CA ALA A 107 8.81 13.87 -4.46
C ALA A 107 8.89 13.38 -5.91
N LEU A 108 7.76 13.01 -6.51
CA LEU A 108 7.63 12.60 -7.91
C LEU A 108 7.45 13.78 -8.88
N ARG A 109 7.48 15.03 -8.39
CA ARG A 109 7.44 16.21 -9.27
C ARG A 109 8.67 16.18 -10.18
N PRO A 110 8.50 16.21 -11.51
CA PRO A 110 9.63 16.34 -12.42
C PRO A 110 10.40 17.61 -12.03
N ARG A 111 11.64 17.47 -11.58
CA ARG A 111 12.56 18.60 -11.59
C ARG A 111 12.91 18.80 -13.05
N ALA A 112 12.42 19.90 -13.62
CA ALA A 112 12.82 20.32 -14.96
C ALA A 112 14.35 20.35 -15.01
N PHE A 113 14.92 19.53 -15.89
CA PHE A 113 16.27 19.70 -16.40
C PHE A 113 16.24 20.72 -17.51
#